data_AF-A0A535QAG5-F1
#
_entry.id   AF-A0A535QAG5-F1
#
_cell.length_a   1.000
_cell.length_b   1.000
_cell.length_c   1.000
_cell.angle_alpha   90.00
_cell.angle_beta   90.00
_cell.angle_gamma   90.00
#
_symmetry.space_group_name_H-M   'P 1'
#
loop_
_entity.id
_entity.type
_entity.pdbx_description
1 polymer ?
#
loop_
_entity_poly.entity_id
_entity_poly.type
_entity_poly.pdbx_seq_one_letter_code
_entity_poly.pdbx_strand_id
1 'polypeptide(L)'
;MQRVTMAIRVLILSVLIFAAAFGAHEVMHLLVIYAVGGQGSIIVRPWRLGLVDFTIYAFHAQPSQPLDVTRQAIVNFFGPFLAAIPFAALLLYVRERIAAAALIANVAILLF
;
A
#
# COMPACT_ATOMS: atom_id res chain seq x y z
N MET A 1 11.51 17.49 -24.32
CA MET A 1 10.04 17.31 -24.23
C MET A 1 9.59 15.86 -24.06
N GLN A 2 9.94 14.91 -24.94
CA GLN A 2 9.45 13.51 -24.87
C GLN A 2 9.69 12.80 -23.52
N ARG A 3 10.87 13.00 -22.89
CA ARG A 3 11.16 12.43 -21.56
C ARG A 3 10.26 12.98 -20.45
N VAL A 4 9.92 14.27 -20.51
CA VAL A 4 9.03 14.92 -19.53
C VAL A 4 7.62 14.37 -19.67
N THR A 5 7.14 14.20 -20.90
CA THR A 5 5.83 13.58 -21.17
C THR A 5 5.77 12.13 -20.67
N MET A 6 6.86 11.36 -20.81
CA MET A 6 6.94 10.00 -20.28
C MET A 6 6.91 9.99 -18.75
N ALA A 7 7.71 10.84 -18.09
CA ALA A 7 7.75 10.92 -16.63
C ALA A 7 6.40 11.30 -16.02
N ILE A 8 5.68 12.25 -16.63
CA ILE A 8 4.33 12.65 -16.20
C ILE A 8 3.36 11.48 -16.33
N ARG A 9 3.42 10.71 -17.43
CA ARG A 9 2.56 9.54 -17.62
C ARG A 9 2.84 8.45 -16.59
N VAL A 10 4.12 8.18 -16.30
CA VAL A 10 4.50 7.25 -15.21
C VAL A 10 3.94 7.75 -13.90
N LEU A 11 4.12 9.04 -13.56
CA LEU A 11 3.63 9.62 -12.32
C LEU A 11 2.12 9.48 -12.17
N ILE A 12 1.35 9.88 -13.20
CA ILE A 12 -0.12 9.76 -13.19
C ILE A 12 -0.53 8.31 -12.98
N LEU A 13 0.05 7.39 -13.73
CA LEU A 13 -0.29 5.97 -13.62
C LEU A 13 0.14 5.40 -12.27
N SER A 14 1.29 5.81 -11.73
CA SER A 14 1.74 5.43 -10.38
C SER A 14 0.75 5.86 -9.33
N VAL A 15 0.21 7.09 -9.40
CA VAL A 15 -0.79 7.60 -8.45
C VAL A 15 -2.11 6.81 -8.55
N LEU A 16 -2.54 6.44 -9.76
CA LEU A 16 -3.74 5.62 -9.94
C LEU A 16 -3.56 4.20 -9.39
N ILE A 17 -2.43 3.57 -9.67
CA ILE A 17 -2.09 2.24 -9.13
C ILE A 17 -1.93 2.31 -7.61
N PHE A 18 -1.37 3.40 -7.09
CA PHE A 18 -1.18 3.63 -5.67
C PHE A 18 -2.49 3.57 -4.89
N ALA A 19 -3.58 4.11 -5.40
CA ALA A 19 -4.88 4.00 -4.73
C ALA A 19 -5.31 2.53 -4.53
N ALA A 20 -5.08 1.68 -5.53
CA ALA A 20 -5.36 0.25 -5.44
C ALA A 20 -4.36 -0.48 -4.53
N ALA A 21 -3.07 -0.15 -4.63
CA ALA A 21 -2.01 -0.72 -3.80
C ALA A 21 -2.23 -0.37 -2.32
N PHE A 22 -2.58 0.86 -2.02
CA PHE A 22 -2.91 1.34 -0.67
C PHE A 22 -4.14 0.63 -0.10
N GLY A 23 -5.21 0.46 -0.90
CA GLY A 23 -6.36 -0.34 -0.47
C GLY A 23 -5.98 -1.79 -0.17
N ALA A 24 -5.20 -2.43 -1.06
CA ALA A 24 -4.73 -3.79 -0.86
C ALA A 24 -3.83 -3.92 0.38
N HIS A 25 -2.96 -2.94 0.65
CA HIS A 25 -2.11 -2.86 1.83
C HIS A 25 -2.93 -2.92 3.13
N GLU A 26 -3.94 -2.06 3.26
CA GLU A 26 -4.78 -2.03 4.46
C GLU A 26 -5.62 -3.31 4.59
N VAL A 27 -6.16 -3.84 3.48
CA VAL A 27 -6.90 -5.12 3.51
C VAL A 27 -5.99 -6.27 3.95
N MET A 28 -4.74 -6.32 3.48
CA MET A 28 -3.81 -7.38 3.87
C MET A 28 -3.40 -7.26 5.34
N HIS A 29 -3.22 -6.05 5.88
CA HIS A 29 -3.08 -5.88 7.33
C HIS A 29 -4.27 -6.48 8.08
N LEU A 30 -5.50 -6.18 7.65
CA LEU A 30 -6.70 -6.72 8.28
C LEU A 30 -6.75 -8.26 8.21
N LEU A 31 -6.42 -8.85 7.06
CA LEU A 31 -6.34 -10.31 6.92
C LEU A 31 -5.30 -10.92 7.84
N VAL A 32 -4.12 -10.29 7.98
CA VAL A 32 -3.07 -10.76 8.90
C VAL A 32 -3.52 -10.63 10.35
N ILE A 33 -4.22 -9.56 10.73
CA ILE A 33 -4.82 -9.41 12.07
C ILE A 33 -5.73 -10.60 12.38
N TYR A 34 -6.62 -10.99 11.45
CA TYR A 34 -7.47 -12.16 11.62
C TYR A 34 -6.66 -13.46 11.67
N ALA A 35 -5.63 -13.60 10.82
CA ALA A 35 -4.80 -14.80 10.76
C ALA A 35 -4.00 -15.05 12.06
N VAL A 36 -3.60 -13.98 12.77
CA VAL A 36 -2.93 -14.09 14.09
C VAL A 36 -3.92 -14.22 15.26
N GLY A 37 -5.21 -14.43 14.98
CA GLY A 37 -6.26 -14.62 15.97
C GLY A 37 -6.82 -13.33 16.58
N GLY A 38 -6.53 -12.18 15.98
CA GLY A 38 -7.11 -10.89 16.36
C GLY A 38 -8.47 -10.65 15.71
N GLN A 39 -9.08 -9.52 16.07
CA GLN A 39 -10.23 -8.94 15.39
C GLN A 39 -9.92 -7.49 15.06
N GLY A 40 -10.56 -6.94 14.03
CA GLY A 40 -10.33 -5.56 13.63
C GLY A 40 -11.24 -5.12 12.50
N SER A 41 -11.08 -3.87 12.09
CA SER A 41 -11.81 -3.28 10.97
C SER A 41 -10.93 -2.29 10.23
N ILE A 42 -11.28 -2.00 8.98
CA ILE A 42 -10.76 -0.82 8.29
C ILE A 42 -11.54 0.38 8.79
N ILE A 43 -10.82 1.37 9.30
CA ILE A 43 -11.39 2.65 9.70
C ILE A 43 -10.82 3.76 8.83
N VAL A 44 -11.48 4.92 8.84
CA VAL A 44 -10.92 6.15 8.30
C VAL A 44 -10.38 6.97 9.46
N ARG A 45 -9.09 7.32 9.42
CA ARG A 45 -8.41 8.07 10.48
C ARG A 45 -7.75 9.34 9.90
N PRO A 46 -7.86 10.49 10.58
CA PRO A 46 -7.10 11.68 10.21
C PRO A 46 -5.60 11.47 10.46
N TRP A 47 -4.77 11.83 9.49
CA TRP A 47 -3.32 11.80 9.53
C TRP A 47 -2.77 13.21 9.28
N ARG A 48 -2.06 13.77 10.26
CA ARG A 48 -1.38 15.06 10.12
C ARG A 48 -0.08 14.87 9.36
N LEU A 49 0.09 15.59 8.26
CA LEU A 49 1.33 15.56 7.50
C LEU A 49 2.45 16.18 8.34
N GLY A 50 3.61 15.52 8.41
CA GLY A 50 4.69 15.96 9.30
C GLY A 50 5.40 17.25 8.88
N LEU A 51 5.33 17.61 7.59
CA LEU A 51 6.06 18.74 7.00
C LEU A 51 5.20 19.99 6.78
N VAL A 52 3.88 19.85 6.79
CA VAL A 52 2.91 20.94 6.57
C VAL A 52 1.76 20.76 7.54
N ASP A 53 1.21 21.86 8.06
CA ASP A 53 0.09 21.79 9.01
C ASP A 53 -1.24 21.49 8.29
N PHE A 54 -1.31 20.28 7.75
CA PHE A 54 -2.43 19.79 6.96
C PHE A 54 -2.76 18.37 7.37
N THR A 55 -4.05 18.04 7.38
CA THR A 55 -4.56 16.72 7.74
C THR A 55 -5.22 16.08 6.54
N ILE A 56 -4.84 14.83 6.25
CA ILE A 56 -5.50 13.98 5.26
C ILE A 56 -6.25 12.85 5.96
N TYR A 57 -7.30 12.32 5.33
CA TYR A 57 -7.94 11.11 5.79
C TYR A 57 -7.33 9.91 5.09
N ALA A 58 -6.99 8.89 5.87
CA ALA A 58 -6.41 7.64 5.37
C ALA A 58 -7.20 6.44 5.91
N PHE A 59 -7.22 5.36 5.12
CA PHE A 59 -7.66 4.07 5.63
C PHE A 59 -6.62 3.50 6.58
N HIS A 60 -7.09 2.79 7.60
CA HIS A 60 -6.22 2.08 8.52
C HIS A 60 -6.89 0.80 9.02
N ALA A 61 -6.21 -0.33 8.88
CA ALA A 61 -6.61 -1.57 9.52
C ALA A 61 -6.28 -1.51 11.03
N GLN A 62 -7.33 -1.35 11.85
CA GLN A 62 -7.18 -1.20 13.29
C GLN A 62 -7.65 -2.47 14.02
N PRO A 63 -6.79 -3.10 14.84
CA PRO A 63 -7.20 -4.13 15.78
C PRO A 63 -8.23 -3.62 16.80
N SER A 64 -9.24 -4.43 17.11
CA SER A 64 -10.25 -4.12 18.15
C SER A 64 -9.68 -4.17 19.57
N GLN A 65 -8.59 -4.92 19.75
CA GLN A 65 -7.83 -5.01 21.00
C GLN A 65 -6.34 -4.86 20.68
N PRO A 66 -5.53 -4.29 21.60
CA PRO A 66 -4.09 -4.22 21.41
C PRO A 66 -3.50 -5.62 21.16
N LEU A 67 -2.69 -5.72 20.11
CA LEU A 67 -1.91 -6.92 19.83
C LEU A 67 -0.63 -6.91 20.69
N ASP A 68 -0.15 -8.09 21.08
CA ASP A 68 1.19 -8.20 21.63
C ASP A 68 2.25 -7.83 20.59
N VAL A 69 3.49 -7.59 21.04
CA VAL A 69 4.59 -7.12 20.19
C VAL A 69 4.86 -8.06 19.01
N THR A 70 4.77 -9.37 19.22
CA THR A 70 5.05 -10.36 18.17
C THR A 70 3.96 -10.31 17.10
N ARG A 71 2.68 -10.32 17.49
CA ARG A 71 1.56 -10.20 16.56
C ARG A 71 1.55 -8.86 15.82
N GLN A 72 1.86 -7.77 16.52
CA GLN A 72 1.95 -6.45 15.91
C GLN A 72 3.09 -6.38 14.88
N ALA A 73 4.25 -6.97 15.19
CA ALA A 73 5.36 -7.05 14.24
C ALA A 73 4.96 -7.86 12.99
N ILE A 74 4.31 -9.01 13.17
CA ILE A 74 3.82 -9.81 12.05
C ILE A 74 2.85 -8.99 11.18
N VAL A 75 1.85 -8.34 11.78
CA VAL A 75 0.90 -7.49 11.05
C VAL A 75 1.62 -6.39 10.28
N ASN A 76 2.54 -5.67 10.93
CA ASN A 76 3.26 -4.54 10.35
C ASN A 76 4.10 -4.92 9.13
N PHE A 77 4.77 -6.09 9.15
CA PHE A 77 5.64 -6.51 8.04
C PHE A 77 4.93 -7.35 6.99
N PHE A 78 4.03 -8.25 7.38
CA PHE A 78 3.37 -9.15 6.43
C PHE A 78 2.21 -8.51 5.69
N GLY A 79 1.50 -7.53 6.28
CA GLY A 79 0.44 -6.81 5.56
C GLY A 79 0.93 -6.19 4.23
N PRO A 80 1.97 -5.33 4.26
CA PRO A 80 2.51 -4.68 3.07
C PRO A 80 3.16 -5.70 2.12
N PHE A 81 3.93 -6.65 2.68
CA PHE A 81 4.60 -7.70 1.89
C PHE A 81 3.60 -8.56 1.10
N LEU A 82 2.53 -9.03 1.74
CA LEU A 82 1.50 -9.82 1.07
C LEU A 82 0.73 -9.00 0.02
N ALA A 83 0.50 -7.71 0.29
CA ALA A 83 -0.11 -6.81 -0.69
C ALA A 83 0.78 -6.62 -1.93
N ALA A 84 2.12 -6.68 -1.79
CA ALA A 84 3.03 -6.56 -2.93
C ALA A 84 2.95 -7.74 -3.91
N ILE A 85 2.62 -8.96 -3.44
CA ILE A 85 2.62 -10.18 -4.25
C ILE A 85 1.74 -10.09 -5.51
N PRO A 86 0.44 -9.75 -5.44
CA PRO A 86 -0.39 -9.65 -6.64
C PRO A 86 0.10 -8.58 -7.61
N PHE A 87 0.61 -7.44 -7.12
CA PHE A 87 1.16 -6.38 -7.97
C PHE A 87 2.48 -6.81 -8.63
N ALA A 88 3.34 -7.53 -7.91
CA ALA A 88 4.56 -8.11 -8.45
C ALA A 88 4.25 -9.19 -9.52
N ALA A 89 3.22 -10.01 -9.30
CA ALA A 89 2.78 -11.00 -10.27
C ALA A 89 2.32 -10.35 -11.59
N LEU A 90 1.65 -9.19 -11.53
CA LEU A 90 1.25 -8.44 -12.73
C LEU A 90 2.45 -8.01 -13.59
N LEU A 91 3.64 -7.83 -13.02
CA LEU A 91 4.85 -7.48 -13.79
C LEU A 91 5.25 -8.56 -14.80
N LEU A 92 4.84 -9.82 -14.60
CA LEU A 92 5.08 -10.91 -15.56
C LEU A 92 4.32 -10.70 -16.87
N TYR A 93 3.22 -9.95 -16.83
CA TYR A 93 2.28 -9.75 -17.94
C TYR A 93 2.36 -8.37 -18.56
N VAL A 94 2.78 -7.34 -17.81
CA VAL A 94 2.89 -5.97 -18.33
C VAL A 94 4.06 -5.88 -19.31
N ARG A 95 3.79 -5.45 -20.55
CA ARG A 95 4.80 -5.25 -21.61
C ARG A 95 5.09 -3.78 -21.91
N GLU A 96 4.17 -2.89 -21.57
CA GLU A 96 4.32 -1.45 -21.80
C GLU A 96 5.23 -0.84 -20.72
N ARG A 97 6.21 -0.04 -21.14
CA ARG A 97 7.32 0.42 -20.27
C ARG A 97 6.85 1.41 -19.21
N ILE A 98 5.91 2.30 -19.54
CA ILE A 98 5.36 3.28 -18.60
C ILE A 98 4.56 2.56 -17.50
N ALA A 99 3.71 1.62 -17.88
CA ALA A 99 2.96 0.78 -16.95
C ALA A 99 3.87 -0.08 -16.07
N ALA A 100 4.90 -0.69 -16.65
CA ALA A 100 5.88 -1.46 -15.88
C ALA A 100 6.60 -0.58 -14.85
N ALA A 101 7.07 0.61 -15.25
CA ALA A 101 7.74 1.54 -14.33
C ALA A 101 6.81 2.00 -13.20
N ALA A 102 5.55 2.31 -13.52
CA ALA A 102 4.56 2.70 -12.52
C ALA A 102 4.22 1.57 -11.53
N LEU A 103 4.11 0.34 -12.03
CA LEU A 103 3.84 -0.83 -11.22
C LEU A 103 5.05 -1.20 -10.34
N ILE A 104 6.27 -1.15 -10.87
CA ILE A 104 7.51 -1.36 -10.09
C ILE A 104 7.60 -0.36 -8.94
N ALA A 105 7.31 0.93 -9.19
CA ALA A 105 7.31 1.94 -8.15
C ALA A 105 6.34 1.60 -7.00
N ASN A 106 5.13 1.13 -7.34
CA ASN A 106 4.15 0.74 -6.34
C ASN A 106 4.54 -0.54 -5.57
N VAL A 107 5.10 -1.54 -6.26
CA VAL A 107 5.64 -2.73 -5.59
C VAL A 107 6.76 -2.35 -4.62
N ALA A 108 7.66 -1.45 -5.02
CA ALA A 108 8.73 -0.97 -4.15
C ALA A 108 8.20 -0.21 -2.93
N ILE A 109 7.17 0.63 -3.09
CA ILE A 109 6.51 1.34 -1.98
C ILE A 109 5.88 0.34 -1.00
N LEU A 110 5.26 -0.74 -1.47
CA LEU A 110 4.65 -1.74 -0.59
C LEU A 110 5.66 -2.56 0.23
N LEU A 111 6.94 -2.56 -0.15
CA LEU A 111 8.00 -3.29 0.56
C LEU A 111 8.74 -2.45 1.60
N PHE A 112 8.41 -1.16 1.72
CA PHE A 112 9.02 -0.20 2.65
C PHE A 112 8.01 0.25 3.69
#